data_AF-A0A9P1NXI5-F1
#
_entry.id   AF-A0A9P1NXI5-F1
#
_cell.length_a   1.000
_cell.length_b   1.000
_cell.length_c   1.000
_cell.angle_alpha   90.00
_cell.angle_beta   90.00
_cell.angle_gamma   90.00
#
_symmetry.space_group_name_H-M   'P 1'
#
loop_
_entity.id
_entity.type
_entity.pdbx_description
1 polymer ?
#
loop_
_entity_poly.entity_id
_entity_poly.type
_entity_poly.pdbx_seq_one_letter_code
_entity_poly.pdbx_strand_id
1 'polypeptide(L)'
;MGLFDRIGRVVRANLNDLVNKAEDPEKILEQAVIEMQEDLIQLRQAVAQTIAQQKRSQQQYNQAQSQANQWQSRAQLALQKGDENLAREALQRKKGYVETANTLEMSLRQQTEQVETLKRNLVSLESKISEAKTKKNMLKARAQAAKANEQLNNLLGGINTSSATSAFERMEEKVMIQEAKSQATAELTSSGLEEKFCALEAGSDIDDELAAMKAQLAGAPANQPQLSPSEPTDSSASNPEIDNELEELRRELNK
;
A
#
# COMPACT_ATOMS: atom_id res chain seq x y z
N MET A 1 33.96 -5.93 24.54
CA MET A 1 33.17 -4.99 23.72
C MET A 1 32.34 -5.81 22.74
N GLY A 2 31.07 -6.05 23.06
CA GLY A 2 30.22 -6.97 22.31
C GLY A 2 29.73 -6.39 20.98
N LEU A 3 29.43 -7.28 20.03
CA LEU A 3 28.83 -6.97 18.73
C LEU A 3 27.58 -6.07 18.88
N PHE A 4 26.77 -6.31 19.91
CA PHE A 4 25.59 -5.53 20.27
C PHE A 4 25.88 -4.08 20.68
N ASP A 5 27.03 -3.84 21.30
CA ASP A 5 27.48 -2.51 21.73
C ASP A 5 27.96 -1.68 20.53
N ARG A 6 28.42 -2.36 19.48
CA ARG A 6 28.72 -1.75 18.17
C ARG A 6 27.43 -1.45 17.41
N ILE A 7 26.46 -2.36 17.40
CA ILE A 7 25.13 -2.11 16.79
C ILE A 7 24.41 -0.94 17.48
N GLY A 8 24.40 -0.90 18.82
CA GLY A 8 23.79 0.21 19.58
C GLY A 8 24.48 1.56 19.37
N ARG A 9 25.80 1.57 19.16
CA ARG A 9 26.58 2.78 18.87
C ARG A 9 26.38 3.27 17.44
N VAL A 10 26.27 2.36 16.48
CA VAL A 10 25.93 2.67 15.08
C VAL A 10 24.52 3.26 14.99
N VAL A 11 23.56 2.76 15.78
CA VAL A 11 22.20 3.33 15.84
C VAL A 11 22.18 4.72 16.47
N ARG A 12 22.84 4.94 17.63
CA ARG A 12 22.82 6.25 18.31
C ARG A 12 23.69 7.33 17.66
N ALA A 13 24.86 6.98 17.14
CA ALA A 13 25.79 7.97 16.59
C ALA A 13 25.44 8.37 15.15
N ASN A 14 24.82 7.47 14.37
CA ASN A 14 24.43 7.78 12.99
C ASN A 14 23.00 8.30 12.82
N LEU A 15 22.13 8.23 13.82
CA LEU A 15 20.77 8.81 13.70
C LEU A 15 20.78 10.32 13.45
N ASN A 16 21.82 11.04 13.91
CA ASN A 16 21.94 12.48 13.68
C ASN A 16 22.53 12.84 12.32
N ASP A 17 23.43 12.02 11.76
CA ASP A 17 24.14 12.29 10.51
C ASP A 17 23.57 11.55 9.27
N LEU A 18 22.94 10.37 9.44
CA LEU A 18 22.28 9.63 8.35
C LEU A 18 20.89 10.18 7.99
N VAL A 19 20.20 10.86 8.91
CA VAL A 19 18.90 11.49 8.59
C VAL A 19 19.04 12.52 7.48
N ASN A 20 20.23 13.15 7.35
CA ASN A 20 20.50 14.14 6.32
C ASN A 20 21.13 13.56 5.05
N LYS A 21 21.43 12.24 4.99
CA LYS A 21 22.23 11.64 3.90
C LYS A 21 21.81 10.23 3.44
N ALA A 22 20.79 9.62 4.05
CA ALA A 22 20.33 8.28 3.71
C ALA A 22 19.52 8.28 2.40
N GLU A 23 20.10 7.76 1.32
CA GLU A 23 19.43 7.60 0.02
C GLU A 23 18.24 6.61 0.03
N ASP A 24 18.12 5.71 1.02
CA ASP A 24 16.86 4.98 1.28
C ASP A 24 16.87 4.28 2.66
N PRO A 25 16.06 4.72 3.66
CA PRO A 25 16.01 4.10 4.99
C PRO A 25 15.49 2.65 4.95
N GLU A 26 14.73 2.30 3.92
CA GLU A 26 14.23 0.95 3.69
C GLU A 26 15.37 -0.06 3.44
N LYS A 27 16.35 0.33 2.61
CA LYS A 27 17.51 -0.52 2.27
C LYS A 27 18.39 -0.79 3.47
N ILE A 28 18.60 0.22 4.32
CA ILE A 28 19.41 0.08 5.54
C ILE A 28 18.76 -0.92 6.51
N LEU A 29 17.44 -0.83 6.72
CA LEU A 29 16.72 -1.76 7.59
C LEU A 29 16.70 -3.18 7.01
N GLU A 30 16.61 -3.31 5.69
CA GLU A 30 16.71 -4.59 5.00
C GLU A 30 18.08 -5.24 5.19
N GLN A 31 19.14 -4.48 4.93
CA GLN A 31 20.51 -4.95 5.09
C GLN A 31 20.81 -5.34 6.55
N ALA A 32 20.37 -4.56 7.52
CA ALA A 32 20.55 -4.89 8.94
C ALA A 32 19.88 -6.23 9.30
N VAL A 33 18.71 -6.53 8.75
CA VAL A 33 18.05 -7.84 8.97
C VAL A 33 18.83 -8.98 8.32
N ILE A 34 19.39 -8.77 7.13
CA ILE A 34 20.22 -9.77 6.43
C ILE A 34 21.47 -10.08 7.26
N GLU A 35 22.20 -9.05 7.69
CA GLU A 35 23.40 -9.20 8.52
C GLU A 35 23.10 -9.96 9.82
N MET A 36 21.99 -9.62 10.50
CA MET A 36 21.57 -10.38 11.69
C MET A 36 21.25 -11.84 11.39
N GLN A 37 20.70 -12.17 10.22
CA GLN A 37 20.43 -13.55 9.83
C GLN A 37 21.72 -14.33 9.51
N GLU A 38 22.71 -13.68 8.89
CA GLU A 38 24.03 -14.26 8.65
C GLU A 38 24.76 -14.53 9.98
N ASP A 39 24.76 -13.57 10.89
CA ASP A 39 25.31 -13.72 12.25
C ASP A 39 24.63 -14.87 13.00
N LEU A 40 23.31 -15.03 12.86
CA LEU A 40 22.58 -16.14 13.46
C LEU A 40 23.05 -17.50 12.91
N ILE A 41 23.34 -17.60 11.61
CA ILE A 41 23.86 -18.83 11.00
C ILE A 41 25.25 -19.15 11.56
N GLN A 42 26.14 -18.14 11.63
CA GLN A 42 27.48 -18.32 12.21
C GLN A 42 27.40 -18.74 13.68
N LEU A 43 26.52 -18.11 14.46
CA LEU A 43 26.30 -18.46 15.86
C LEU A 43 25.78 -19.90 15.99
N ARG A 44 24.81 -20.31 15.17
CA ARG A 44 24.30 -21.69 15.14
C ARG A 44 25.42 -22.70 14.86
N GLN A 45 26.31 -22.39 13.92
CA GLN A 45 27.48 -23.23 13.63
C GLN A 45 28.45 -23.31 14.81
N ALA A 46 28.77 -22.17 15.43
CA ALA A 46 29.63 -22.14 16.62
C ALA A 46 29.03 -22.95 17.78
N VAL A 47 27.74 -22.79 18.07
CA VAL A 47 27.03 -23.57 19.10
C VAL A 47 27.04 -25.06 18.77
N ALA A 48 26.83 -25.44 17.50
CA ALA A 48 26.91 -26.83 17.07
C ALA A 48 28.31 -27.43 17.28
N GLN A 49 29.37 -26.68 16.99
CA GLN A 49 30.76 -27.09 17.26
C GLN A 49 31.01 -27.28 18.75
N THR A 50 30.51 -26.37 19.61
CA THR A 50 30.63 -26.50 21.06
C THR A 50 29.89 -27.75 21.59
N ILE A 51 28.68 -28.02 21.08
CA ILE A 51 27.92 -29.23 21.41
C ILE A 51 28.67 -30.49 20.97
N ALA A 52 29.29 -30.48 19.77
CA ALA A 52 30.09 -31.60 19.30
C ALA A 52 31.30 -31.86 20.20
N GLN A 53 31.99 -30.79 20.63
CA GLN A 53 33.10 -30.88 21.57
C GLN A 53 32.65 -31.45 22.92
N GLN A 54 31.52 -30.99 23.46
CA GLN A 54 30.92 -31.53 24.68
C GLN A 54 30.62 -33.03 24.55
N LYS A 55 30.00 -33.45 23.44
CA LYS A 55 29.72 -34.87 23.17
C LYS A 55 30.99 -35.71 23.11
N ARG A 56 32.06 -35.20 22.50
CA ARG A 56 33.36 -35.87 22.45
C ARG A 56 33.94 -36.03 23.85
N SER A 57 33.92 -35.00 24.68
CA SER A 57 34.35 -35.09 26.09
C SER A 57 33.49 -36.09 26.88
N GLN A 58 32.18 -36.14 26.62
CA GLN A 58 31.28 -37.11 27.26
C GLN A 58 31.63 -38.55 26.88
N GLN A 59 31.96 -38.79 25.61
CA GLN A 59 32.41 -40.11 25.17
C GLN A 59 33.72 -40.52 25.86
N GLN A 60 34.68 -39.59 25.99
CA GLN A 60 35.94 -39.84 26.71
C GLN A 60 35.69 -40.17 28.19
N TYR A 61 34.78 -39.44 28.84
CA TYR A 61 34.38 -39.72 30.22
C TYR A 61 33.79 -41.13 30.35
N ASN A 62 32.83 -41.48 29.50
CA ASN A 62 32.19 -42.80 29.50
C ASN A 62 33.23 -43.91 29.24
N GLN A 63 34.21 -43.67 28.37
CA GLN A 63 35.29 -44.61 28.10
C GLN A 63 36.20 -44.80 29.32
N ALA A 64 36.60 -43.72 30.00
CA ALA A 64 37.39 -43.80 31.23
C ALA A 64 36.65 -44.55 32.34
N GLN A 65 35.35 -44.30 32.50
CA GLN A 65 34.51 -45.01 33.47
C GLN A 65 34.38 -46.50 33.14
N SER A 66 34.20 -46.85 31.86
CA SER A 66 34.20 -48.24 31.40
C SER A 66 35.52 -48.95 31.68
N GLN A 67 36.65 -48.29 31.42
CA GLN A 67 37.98 -48.83 31.75
C GLN A 67 38.16 -49.03 33.26
N ALA A 68 37.73 -48.08 34.09
CA ALA A 68 37.75 -48.24 35.54
C ALA A 68 36.95 -49.47 36.00
N ASN A 69 35.76 -49.68 35.43
CA ASN A 69 34.92 -50.85 35.72
C ASN A 69 35.57 -52.16 35.26
N GLN A 70 36.21 -52.17 34.08
CA GLN A 70 36.95 -53.35 33.61
C GLN A 70 38.11 -53.71 34.53
N TRP A 71 38.89 -52.72 34.98
CA TRP A 71 39.97 -52.96 35.95
C TRP A 71 39.45 -53.40 37.32
N GLN A 72 38.28 -52.92 37.74
CA GLN A 72 37.60 -53.43 38.93
C GLN A 72 37.26 -54.92 38.82
N SER A 73 36.64 -55.34 37.70
CA SER A 73 36.32 -56.75 37.49
C SER A 73 37.57 -57.63 37.41
N ARG A 74 38.66 -57.12 36.81
CA ARG A 74 39.96 -57.81 36.79
C ARG A 74 40.56 -57.95 38.19
N ALA A 75 40.48 -56.91 39.02
CA ALA A 75 40.94 -56.98 40.41
C ALA A 75 40.14 -58.02 41.22
N GLN A 76 38.81 -58.06 41.05
CA GLN A 76 37.96 -59.06 41.69
C GLN A 76 38.32 -60.49 41.25
N LEU A 77 38.56 -60.71 39.96
CA LEU A 77 38.97 -62.01 39.44
C LEU A 77 40.35 -62.44 39.99
N ALA A 78 41.31 -61.52 40.09
CA ALA A 78 42.62 -61.80 40.67
C ALA A 78 42.51 -62.21 42.15
N LEU A 79 41.68 -61.49 42.94
CA LEU A 79 41.41 -61.86 44.33
C LEU A 79 40.75 -63.23 44.46
N GLN A 80 39.78 -63.56 43.60
CA GLN A 80 39.15 -64.88 43.59
C GLN A 80 40.14 -66.02 43.32
N LYS A 81 41.20 -65.73 42.56
CA LYS A 81 42.29 -66.68 42.25
C LYS A 81 43.41 -66.69 43.30
N GLY A 82 43.34 -65.83 44.32
CA GLY A 82 44.36 -65.70 45.37
C GLY A 82 45.58 -64.84 45.00
N ASP A 83 45.59 -64.20 43.83
CA ASP A 83 46.70 -63.36 43.37
C ASP A 83 46.54 -61.91 43.83
N GLU A 84 46.89 -61.65 45.10
CA GLU A 84 46.76 -60.31 45.70
C GLU A 84 47.62 -59.24 45.00
N ASN A 85 48.81 -59.61 44.51
CA ASN A 85 49.70 -58.66 43.82
C ASN A 85 49.06 -58.16 42.52
N LEU A 86 48.50 -59.08 41.72
CA LEU A 86 47.80 -58.74 40.48
C LEU A 86 46.53 -57.91 40.76
N ALA A 87 45.83 -58.21 41.85
CA ALA A 87 44.69 -57.41 42.29
C ALA A 87 45.09 -55.97 42.66
N ARG A 88 46.19 -55.78 43.40
CA ARG A 88 46.71 -54.43 43.74
C ARG A 88 47.08 -53.64 42.49
N GLU A 89 47.76 -54.25 41.51
CA GLU A 89 48.09 -53.59 40.24
C GLU A 89 46.84 -53.18 39.45
N ALA A 90 45.84 -54.07 39.37
CA ALA A 90 44.57 -53.77 38.70
C ALA A 90 43.83 -52.61 39.39
N LEU A 91 43.83 -52.56 40.73
CA LEU A 91 43.25 -51.45 41.49
C LEU A 91 44.02 -50.13 41.28
N GLN A 92 45.35 -50.18 41.16
CA GLN A 92 46.15 -49.00 40.84
C GLN A 92 45.79 -48.43 39.46
N ARG A 93 45.63 -49.29 38.45
CA ARG A 93 45.16 -48.88 37.11
C ARG A 93 43.74 -48.32 37.16
N LYS A 94 42.82 -48.99 37.88
CA LYS A 94 41.47 -48.47 38.12
C LYS A 94 41.51 -47.06 38.67
N LYS A 95 42.33 -46.81 39.70
CA LYS A 95 42.45 -45.49 40.34
C LYS A 95 42.81 -44.39 39.34
N GLY A 96 43.78 -44.64 38.45
CA GLY A 96 44.13 -43.67 37.40
C GLY A 96 42.98 -43.37 36.43
N TYR A 97 42.20 -44.38 36.02
CA TYR A 97 41.02 -44.16 35.17
C TYR A 97 39.89 -43.43 35.91
N VAL A 98 39.70 -43.69 37.20
CA VAL A 98 38.72 -42.96 38.04
C VAL A 98 39.12 -41.48 38.17
N GLU A 99 40.39 -41.18 38.42
CA GLU A 99 40.88 -39.80 38.48
C GLU A 99 40.68 -39.06 37.15
N THR A 100 40.95 -39.76 36.04
CA THR A 100 40.70 -39.24 34.68
C THR A 100 39.21 -38.96 34.46
N ALA A 101 38.34 -39.90 34.84
CA ALA A 101 36.89 -39.74 34.73
C ALA A 101 36.39 -38.55 35.57
N ASN A 102 36.85 -38.41 36.82
CA ASN A 102 36.46 -37.29 37.69
C ASN A 102 36.88 -35.93 37.10
N THR A 103 38.07 -35.86 36.50
CA THR A 103 38.56 -34.64 35.84
C THR A 103 37.69 -34.28 34.63
N LEU A 104 37.36 -35.28 33.79
CA LEU A 104 36.48 -35.09 32.64
C LEU A 104 35.05 -34.71 33.07
N GLU A 105 34.54 -35.26 34.17
CA GLU A 105 33.22 -34.92 34.71
C GLU A 105 33.13 -33.45 35.11
N MET A 106 34.14 -32.93 35.83
CA MET A 106 34.19 -31.52 36.21
C MET A 106 34.19 -30.61 34.97
N SER A 107 34.99 -30.95 33.95
CA SER A 107 35.02 -30.20 32.70
C SER A 107 33.68 -30.29 31.96
N LEU A 108 33.04 -31.47 31.93
CA LEU A 108 31.74 -31.66 31.31
C LEU A 108 30.64 -30.84 31.96
N ARG A 109 30.63 -30.70 33.30
CA ARG A 109 29.67 -29.83 33.98
C ARG A 109 29.80 -28.37 33.51
N GLN A 110 31.03 -27.85 33.45
CA GLN A 110 31.29 -26.49 32.98
C GLN A 110 30.89 -26.32 31.50
N GLN A 111 31.25 -27.28 30.64
CA GLN A 111 30.85 -27.25 29.23
C GLN A 111 29.33 -27.32 29.05
N THR A 112 28.64 -28.09 29.89
CA THR A 112 27.18 -28.22 29.85
C THR A 112 26.50 -26.88 30.15
N GLU A 113 26.94 -26.19 31.20
CA GLU A 113 26.43 -24.85 31.55
C GLU A 113 26.69 -23.82 30.43
N GLN A 114 27.87 -23.86 29.82
CA GLN A 114 28.21 -23.01 28.67
C GLN A 114 27.30 -23.30 27.47
N VAL A 115 27.11 -24.57 27.12
CA VAL A 115 26.24 -24.99 26.02
C VAL A 115 24.79 -24.57 26.27
N GLU A 116 24.28 -24.71 27.49
CA GLU A 116 22.93 -24.26 27.85
C GLU A 116 22.78 -22.74 27.70
N THR A 117 23.76 -21.99 28.19
CA THR A 117 23.78 -20.52 28.07
C THR A 117 23.79 -20.10 26.61
N LEU A 118 24.62 -20.73 25.78
CA LEU A 118 24.68 -20.49 24.34
C LEU A 118 23.34 -20.81 23.65
N LYS A 119 22.69 -21.91 24.00
CA LYS A 119 21.35 -22.26 23.49
C LYS A 119 20.30 -21.22 23.86
N ARG A 120 20.26 -20.77 25.12
CA ARG A 120 19.34 -19.72 25.57
C ARG A 120 19.57 -18.41 24.81
N ASN A 121 20.83 -18.02 24.63
CA ASN A 121 21.21 -16.82 23.89
C ASN A 121 20.81 -16.90 22.42
N LEU A 122 20.93 -18.07 21.80
CA LEU A 122 20.53 -18.32 20.42
C LEU A 122 19.02 -18.17 20.24
N VAL A 123 18.20 -18.74 21.14
CA VAL A 123 16.74 -18.55 21.12
C VAL A 123 16.37 -17.07 21.32
N SER A 124 17.04 -16.37 22.23
CA SER A 124 16.82 -14.93 22.43
C SER A 124 17.16 -14.12 21.18
N LEU A 125 18.26 -14.45 20.49
CA LEU A 125 18.66 -13.80 19.25
C LEU A 125 17.63 -14.04 18.13
N GLU A 126 17.12 -15.27 18.00
CA GLU A 126 16.05 -15.59 17.05
C GLU A 126 14.79 -14.76 17.29
N SER A 127 14.36 -14.62 18.55
CA SER A 127 13.22 -13.75 18.91
C SER A 127 13.48 -12.30 18.51
N LYS A 128 14.66 -11.75 18.84
CA LYS A 128 15.03 -10.37 18.50
C LYS A 128 15.07 -10.12 17.00
N ILE A 129 15.54 -11.09 16.22
CA ILE A 129 15.54 -11.01 14.74
C ILE A 129 14.11 -10.99 14.22
N SER A 130 13.22 -11.81 14.78
CA SER A 130 11.80 -11.79 14.43
C SER A 130 11.16 -10.43 14.74
N GLU A 131 11.41 -9.89 15.93
CA GLU A 131 10.96 -8.54 16.31
C GLU A 131 11.50 -7.45 15.37
N ALA A 132 12.78 -7.55 14.99
CA ALA A 132 13.40 -6.61 14.07
C ALA A 132 12.78 -6.68 12.66
N LYS A 133 12.43 -7.88 12.17
CA LYS A 133 11.70 -8.06 10.91
C LYS A 133 10.33 -7.39 10.95
N THR A 134 9.58 -7.57 12.04
CA THR A 134 8.27 -6.93 12.22
C THR A 134 8.40 -5.41 12.27
N LYS A 135 9.39 -4.89 13.00
CA LYS A 135 9.70 -3.45 13.05
C LYS A 135 10.10 -2.91 11.67
N LYS A 136 10.94 -3.63 10.90
CA LYS A 136 11.29 -3.28 9.52
C LYS A 136 10.03 -3.10 8.68
N ASN A 137 9.14 -4.10 8.68
CA ASN A 137 7.92 -4.07 7.86
C ASN A 137 6.98 -2.92 8.26
N MET A 138 6.84 -2.66 9.57
CA MET A 138 6.08 -1.50 10.06
C MET A 138 6.68 -0.17 9.60
N LEU A 139 8.02 -0.01 9.70
CA LEU A 139 8.69 1.21 9.28
C LEU A 139 8.62 1.41 7.77
N LYS A 140 8.74 0.33 6.98
CA LYS A 140 8.55 0.35 5.53
C LYS A 140 7.13 0.81 5.16
N ALA A 141 6.10 0.26 5.78
CA ALA A 141 4.71 0.68 5.55
C ALA A 141 4.48 2.16 5.91
N ARG A 142 5.03 2.62 7.04
CA ARG A 142 4.96 4.04 7.44
C ARG A 142 5.69 4.94 6.45
N ALA A 143 6.87 4.54 5.97
CA ALA A 143 7.63 5.29 4.98
C ALA A 143 6.87 5.38 3.65
N GLN A 144 6.21 4.31 3.21
CA GLN A 144 5.37 4.30 2.01
C GLN A 144 4.15 5.21 2.16
N ALA A 145 3.46 5.16 3.30
CA ALA A 145 2.34 6.05 3.59
C ALA A 145 2.78 7.53 3.64
N ALA A 146 3.94 7.82 4.24
CA ALA A 146 4.51 9.16 4.25
C ALA A 146 4.86 9.65 2.83
N LYS A 147 5.50 8.82 2.00
CA LYS A 147 5.79 9.12 0.58
C LYS A 147 4.50 9.38 -0.21
N ALA A 148 3.44 8.59 0.00
CA ALA A 148 2.15 8.79 -0.65
C ALA A 148 1.47 10.11 -0.22
N ASN A 149 1.51 10.44 1.08
CA ASN A 149 0.98 11.71 1.59
C ASN A 149 1.77 12.92 1.07
N GLU A 150 3.09 12.81 0.98
CA GLU A 150 3.95 13.85 0.40
C GLU A 150 3.64 14.05 -1.09
N GLN A 151 3.50 12.97 -1.86
CA GLN A 151 3.08 13.04 -3.26
C GLN A 151 1.69 13.67 -3.40
N LEU A 152 0.73 13.30 -2.55
CA LEU A 152 -0.60 13.90 -2.56
C LEU A 152 -0.54 15.41 -2.24
N ASN A 153 0.21 15.82 -1.22
CA ASN A 153 0.38 17.23 -0.87
C ASN A 153 1.09 18.01 -1.97
N ASN A 154 2.08 17.42 -2.64
CA ASN A 154 2.76 18.05 -3.78
C ASN A 154 1.82 18.20 -4.99
N LEU A 155 0.96 17.20 -5.24
CA LEU A 155 -0.08 17.30 -6.27
C LEU A 155 -1.13 18.35 -5.91
N LEU A 156 -1.61 18.41 -4.67
CA LEU A 156 -2.57 19.43 -4.22
C LEU A 156 -1.96 20.83 -4.20
N GLY A 157 -0.70 20.97 -3.79
CA GLY A 157 0.04 22.24 -3.84
C GLY A 157 0.40 22.67 -5.27
N GLY A 158 0.55 21.71 -6.20
CA GLY A 158 0.76 21.96 -7.63
C GLY A 158 -0.53 22.17 -8.43
N ILE A 159 -1.67 21.65 -7.95
CA ILE A 159 -3.00 22.04 -8.41
C ILE A 159 -3.24 23.43 -7.86
N ASN A 160 -2.86 24.44 -8.65
CA ASN A 160 -3.43 25.77 -8.51
C ASN A 160 -4.95 25.64 -8.71
N THR A 161 -5.68 25.35 -7.64
CA THR A 161 -7.14 25.41 -7.62
C THR A 161 -7.60 26.77 -8.15
N SER A 162 -6.79 27.82 -7.95
CA SER A 162 -6.98 29.13 -8.58
C SER A 162 -7.03 29.12 -10.12
N SER A 163 -6.24 28.31 -10.84
CA SER A 163 -6.26 28.31 -12.32
C SER A 163 -7.45 27.54 -12.90
N ALA A 164 -7.86 26.43 -12.28
CA ALA A 164 -9.04 25.68 -12.71
C ALA A 164 -10.34 26.44 -12.35
N THR A 165 -10.41 27.06 -11.17
CA THR A 165 -11.58 27.86 -10.74
C THR A 165 -11.69 29.15 -11.56
N SER A 166 -10.57 29.85 -11.83
CA SER A 166 -10.59 31.03 -12.71
C SER A 166 -10.88 30.71 -14.17
N ALA A 167 -10.56 29.50 -14.65
CA ALA A 167 -10.99 29.05 -15.98
C ALA A 167 -12.51 28.81 -16.05
N PHE A 168 -13.11 28.32 -14.96
CA PHE A 168 -14.57 28.20 -14.83
C PHE A 168 -15.25 29.57 -14.75
N GLU A 169 -14.76 30.49 -13.93
CA GLU A 169 -15.29 31.87 -13.83
C GLU A 169 -15.25 32.61 -15.17
N ARG A 170 -14.15 32.48 -15.94
CA ARG A 170 -14.07 33.06 -17.30
C ARG A 170 -15.04 32.43 -18.28
N MET A 171 -15.34 31.15 -18.12
CA MET A 171 -16.30 30.46 -18.98
C MET A 171 -17.73 30.90 -18.64
N GLU A 172 -18.04 31.05 -17.36
CA GLU A 172 -19.31 31.57 -16.85
C GLU A 172 -19.57 33.00 -17.34
N GLU A 173 -18.58 33.90 -17.23
CA GLU A 173 -18.67 35.27 -17.76
C GLU A 173 -18.91 35.28 -19.28
N LYS A 174 -18.23 34.39 -20.02
CA LYS A 174 -18.39 34.31 -21.48
C LYS A 174 -19.77 33.79 -21.88
N VAL A 175 -20.30 32.82 -21.15
CA VAL A 175 -21.68 32.33 -21.34
C VAL A 175 -22.68 33.44 -21.04
N MET A 176 -22.50 34.17 -19.94
CA MET A 176 -23.37 35.29 -19.56
C MET A 176 -23.38 36.40 -20.63
N ILE A 177 -22.21 36.77 -21.17
CA ILE A 177 -22.10 37.73 -22.29
C ILE A 177 -22.82 37.20 -23.53
N GLN A 178 -22.71 35.90 -23.81
CA GLN A 178 -23.34 35.28 -24.98
C GLN A 178 -24.87 35.21 -24.83
N GLU A 179 -25.38 34.93 -23.63
CA GLU A 179 -26.80 34.99 -23.30
C GLU A 179 -27.33 36.43 -23.40
N ALA A 180 -26.62 37.40 -22.81
CA ALA A 180 -26.98 38.82 -22.91
C ALA A 180 -26.98 39.30 -24.36
N LYS A 181 -26.02 38.86 -25.18
CA LYS A 181 -25.99 39.16 -26.62
C LYS A 181 -27.16 38.50 -27.37
N SER A 182 -27.53 37.28 -27.00
CA SER A 182 -28.70 36.59 -27.57
C SER A 182 -30.00 37.33 -27.22
N GLN A 183 -30.16 37.78 -25.97
CA GLN A 183 -31.30 38.58 -25.52
C GLN A 183 -31.35 39.93 -26.22
N ALA A 184 -30.23 40.67 -26.28
CA ALA A 184 -30.15 41.94 -27.00
C ALA A 184 -30.44 41.79 -28.51
N THR A 185 -30.02 40.68 -29.12
CA THR A 185 -30.36 40.39 -30.52
C THR A 185 -31.84 40.08 -30.67
N ALA A 186 -32.45 39.32 -29.75
CA ALA A 186 -33.89 39.06 -29.74
C ALA A 186 -34.69 40.37 -29.61
N GLU A 187 -34.26 41.30 -28.75
CA GLU A 187 -34.85 42.64 -28.61
C GLU A 187 -34.65 43.52 -29.86
N LEU A 188 -33.49 43.45 -30.52
CA LEU A 188 -33.26 44.15 -31.79
C LEU A 188 -34.16 43.59 -32.91
N THR A 189 -34.37 42.27 -32.91
CA THR A 189 -35.22 41.61 -33.92
C THR A 189 -36.69 41.88 -33.65
N SER A 190 -37.12 41.98 -32.38
CA SER A 190 -38.47 42.43 -32.03
C SER A 190 -38.67 43.90 -32.40
N SER A 191 -37.68 44.76 -32.19
CA SER A 191 -37.72 46.17 -32.60
C SER A 191 -37.82 46.34 -34.12
N GLY A 192 -37.08 45.53 -34.89
CA GLY A 192 -37.16 45.51 -36.35
C GLY A 192 -38.43 44.83 -36.91
N LEU A 193 -39.15 44.05 -36.10
CA LEU A 193 -40.46 43.51 -36.45
C LEU A 193 -41.57 44.56 -36.18
N GLU A 194 -41.48 45.26 -35.06
CA GLU A 194 -42.34 46.40 -34.70
C GLU A 194 -42.24 47.54 -35.73
N GLU A 195 -41.02 47.90 -36.18
CA GLU A 195 -40.82 48.87 -37.27
C GLU A 195 -41.45 48.41 -38.60
N LYS A 196 -41.45 47.10 -38.88
CA LYS A 196 -42.09 46.54 -40.09
C LYS A 196 -43.61 46.52 -39.98
N PHE A 197 -44.17 46.32 -38.78
CA PHE A 197 -45.61 46.47 -38.53
C PHE A 197 -46.04 47.93 -38.61
N CYS A 198 -45.28 48.85 -38.03
CA CYS A 198 -45.52 50.29 -38.12
C CYS A 198 -45.43 50.80 -39.57
N ALA A 199 -44.51 50.25 -40.38
CA ALA A 199 -44.44 50.52 -41.82
C ALA A 199 -45.58 49.87 -42.63
N LEU A 200 -46.17 48.76 -42.15
CA LEU A 200 -47.36 48.14 -42.73
C LEU A 200 -48.64 48.92 -42.37
N GLU A 201 -48.77 49.39 -41.13
CA GLU A 201 -49.85 50.27 -40.66
C GLU A 201 -49.79 51.65 -41.33
N ALA A 202 -48.59 52.20 -41.56
CA ALA A 202 -48.42 53.44 -42.32
C ALA A 202 -48.74 53.31 -43.82
N GLY A 203 -48.93 52.08 -44.32
CA GLY A 203 -49.11 51.76 -45.73
C GLY A 203 -50.54 51.35 -46.15
N SER A 204 -51.53 51.36 -45.27
CA SER A 204 -52.86 50.78 -45.57
C SER A 204 -54.03 51.49 -44.89
N ASP A 205 -54.23 52.80 -45.14
CA ASP A 205 -55.54 53.43 -44.82
C ASP A 205 -55.86 54.75 -45.55
N ILE A 206 -55.10 55.15 -46.58
CA ILE A 206 -55.42 56.34 -47.39
C ILE A 206 -56.21 55.97 -48.65
N ASP A 207 -56.10 54.72 -49.12
CA ASP A 207 -56.83 54.23 -50.29
C ASP A 207 -58.30 53.87 -50.00
N ASP A 208 -58.63 53.46 -48.76
CA ASP A 208 -60.01 53.14 -48.37
C ASP A 208 -60.89 54.41 -48.22
N GLU A 209 -60.31 55.54 -47.80
CA GLU A 209 -61.01 56.84 -47.75
C GLU A 209 -61.14 57.53 -49.13
N LEU A 210 -60.21 57.28 -50.07
CA LEU A 210 -60.25 57.86 -51.42
C LEU A 210 -61.18 57.06 -52.36
N ALA A 211 -61.32 55.75 -52.12
CA ALA A 211 -62.30 54.88 -52.80
C ALA A 211 -63.75 55.24 -52.42
N ALA A 212 -64.00 55.60 -51.15
CA ALA A 212 -65.32 56.04 -50.68
C ALA A 212 -65.77 57.37 -51.30
N MET A 213 -64.85 58.33 -51.56
CA MET A 213 -65.18 59.62 -52.17
C MET A 213 -65.32 59.59 -53.70
N LYS A 214 -64.67 58.66 -54.42
CA LYS A 214 -64.81 58.52 -55.89
C LYS A 214 -66.00 57.65 -56.31
N ALA A 215 -66.44 56.73 -55.46
CA ALA A 215 -67.67 55.95 -55.68
C ALA A 215 -68.95 56.82 -55.68
N GLN A 216 -68.85 58.09 -55.27
CA GLN A 216 -69.94 59.07 -55.26
C GLN A 216 -70.11 59.86 -56.58
N LEU A 217 -69.31 59.59 -57.64
CA LEU A 217 -69.28 60.45 -58.84
C LEU A 217 -69.33 59.81 -60.25
N ALA A 218 -69.35 58.48 -60.45
CA ALA A 218 -69.62 57.91 -61.79
C ALA A 218 -70.04 56.41 -61.74
N GLY A 219 -71.15 56.06 -62.39
CA GLY A 219 -71.74 54.73 -62.36
C GLY A 219 -71.23 53.72 -63.42
N ALA A 220 -71.30 52.43 -63.03
CA ALA A 220 -71.62 51.16 -63.75
C ALA A 220 -71.00 50.82 -65.15
N PRO A 221 -70.93 49.52 -65.56
CA PRO A 221 -70.69 48.27 -64.80
C PRO A 221 -69.75 47.23 -65.50
N ALA A 222 -69.53 46.10 -64.81
CA ALA A 222 -69.15 44.74 -65.29
C ALA A 222 -67.71 44.52 -65.81
N ASN A 223 -66.98 43.41 -65.57
CA ASN A 223 -67.39 42.02 -65.32
C ASN A 223 -66.22 41.23 -64.66
N GLN A 224 -66.56 40.19 -63.88
CA GLN A 224 -65.72 39.10 -63.32
C GLN A 224 -65.00 38.26 -64.42
N PRO A 225 -64.11 37.26 -64.15
CA PRO A 225 -63.98 36.41 -62.94
C PRO A 225 -62.59 35.84 -62.52
N GLN A 226 -62.55 35.24 -61.30
CA GLN A 226 -61.89 33.95 -60.91
C GLN A 226 -60.33 33.84 -60.89
N LEU A 227 -59.59 33.12 -60.02
CA LEU A 227 -59.73 32.08 -58.96
C LEU A 227 -58.50 32.20 -58.00
N SER A 228 -58.61 32.09 -56.66
CA SER A 228 -58.26 30.95 -55.75
C SER A 228 -57.08 30.05 -56.16
N PRO A 229 -56.26 29.44 -55.25
CA PRO A 229 -56.57 28.94 -53.87
C PRO A 229 -55.53 29.29 -52.75
N SER A 230 -55.86 29.46 -51.45
CA SER A 230 -56.02 28.46 -50.34
C SER A 230 -54.82 27.49 -50.16
N GLU A 231 -54.28 27.16 -48.97
CA GLU A 231 -54.71 27.18 -47.56
C GLU A 231 -53.46 26.85 -46.64
N PRO A 232 -53.58 26.75 -45.29
CA PRO A 232 -52.52 26.98 -44.29
C PRO A 232 -52.30 25.73 -43.38
N THR A 233 -51.96 25.97 -42.09
CA THR A 233 -52.14 25.10 -40.90
C THR A 233 -51.16 23.94 -40.71
N ASP A 234 -50.72 23.52 -39.51
CA ASP A 234 -50.73 24.01 -38.12
C ASP A 234 -49.94 22.96 -37.28
N SER A 235 -49.72 23.25 -35.99
CA SER A 235 -49.67 22.28 -34.88
C SER A 235 -48.36 21.54 -34.53
N SER A 236 -47.69 22.10 -33.51
CA SER A 236 -47.53 21.54 -32.15
C SER A 236 -47.31 20.03 -31.92
N ALA A 237 -46.20 19.76 -31.22
CA ALA A 237 -46.07 18.96 -29.99
C ALA A 237 -46.69 17.56 -29.90
N SER A 238 -45.84 16.56 -29.67
CA SER A 238 -45.73 15.81 -28.38
C SER A 238 -45.02 14.47 -28.60
N ASN A 239 -44.06 14.17 -27.73
CA ASN A 239 -43.37 12.88 -27.63
C ASN A 239 -44.23 11.89 -26.85
N PRO A 240 -44.50 10.68 -27.37
CA PRO A 240 -45.03 9.55 -26.61
C PRO A 240 -44.07 8.35 -26.51
N GLU A 241 -42.81 8.46 -26.97
CA GLU A 241 -41.90 7.31 -27.00
C GLU A 241 -41.14 7.06 -25.69
N ILE A 242 -41.08 8.04 -24.78
CA ILE A 242 -40.39 7.91 -23.48
C ILE A 242 -41.22 7.12 -22.45
N ASP A 243 -42.54 7.04 -22.65
CA ASP A 243 -43.44 6.28 -21.76
C ASP A 243 -43.42 4.77 -22.04
N ASN A 244 -42.94 4.34 -23.22
CA ASN A 244 -42.86 2.92 -23.58
C ASN A 244 -41.63 2.21 -23.00
N GLU A 245 -40.50 2.92 -22.82
CA GLU A 245 -39.27 2.33 -22.27
C GLU A 245 -39.35 2.05 -20.75
N LEU A 246 -40.25 2.74 -20.04
CA LEU A 246 -40.39 2.61 -18.58
C LEU A 246 -41.27 1.42 -18.17
N GLU A 247 -42.10 0.90 -19.07
CA GLU A 247 -42.92 -0.29 -18.84
C GLU A 247 -42.15 -1.61 -19.11
N GLU A 248 -41.19 -1.60 -20.03
CA GLU A 248 -40.37 -2.79 -20.33
C GLU A 248 -39.45 -3.17 -19.16
N LEU A 249 -38.84 -2.18 -18.49
CA LEU A 249 -37.98 -2.40 -17.31
C LEU A 249 -38.73 -2.95 -16.08
N ARG A 250 -40.05 -2.75 -15.98
CA ARG A 250 -40.87 -3.31 -14.90
C ARG A 250 -41.27 -4.77 -15.13
N ARG A 251 -41.23 -5.25 -16.37
CA ARG A 251 -41.55 -6.64 -16.73
C ARG A 251 -40.37 -7.59 -16.56
N GLU A 252 -39.13 -7.12 -16.68
CA GLU A 252 -37.94 -7.98 -16.49
C GLU A 252 -37.59 -8.24 -15.02
N LEU A 253 -38.11 -7.46 -14.07
CA LEU A 253 -37.82 -7.62 -12.63
C LEU A 253 -38.79 -8.57 -11.89
N ASN A 254 -39.78 -9.14 -12.59
CA ASN A 254 -40.79 -10.04 -12.01
C ASN A 254 -40.94 -11.36 -12.78
N LYS A 255 -39.86 -11.87 -13.38
CA LYS A 255 -39.80 -13.21 -14.01
C LYS A 255 -38.58 -13.99 -13.56
#